data_AF-A0A023FS27-F1
#
_entry.id   AF-A0A023FS27-F1
#
_cell.length_a   1.000
_cell.length_b   1.000
_cell.length_c   1.000
_cell.angle_alpha   90.00
_cell.angle_beta   90.00
_cell.angle_gamma   90.00
#
_symmetry.space_group_name_H-M   'P 1'
#
loop_
_entity.id
_entity.type
_entity.pdbx_description
1 polymer ?
#
loop_
_entity_poly.entity_id
_entity_poly.type
_entity_poly.pdbx_seq_one_letter_code
_entity_poly.pdbx_strand_id
1 'polypeptide(L)'
;VGHSNAAKRTDIVSTFVGSSISRTRVTRYLRTPARCREAVPKPNLESQGMDKGADAADANGTYERRFPLSLPLYPEPRLVTFEPAVPMDQPLERLVPGTIIELTGHVLSSPKRFHINLVTGSGDIALHISVRFDVGNVVFNTLRNGSWEDEERVESLPVQQGHNFEAMILVEEMGYKVAFNQHHFADFKHRLLYSTVEKLKMDGCVTVHRVEHKPPLGSLLPPMEGPQPMAMANEPTIVYNRHTVPAHAAR
;
A
#
# COMPACT_ATOMS: atom_id res chain seq x y z
N VAL A 1 -3.96 -15.59 41.05
CA VAL A 1 -4.74 -14.34 40.94
C VAL A 1 -3.75 -13.24 40.56
N GLY A 2 -3.35 -13.05 39.31
CA GLY A 2 -4.19 -12.78 38.13
C GLY A 2 -4.51 -11.28 38.09
N HIS A 3 -3.55 -10.42 37.76
CA HIS A 3 -3.79 -9.02 37.39
C HIS A 3 -3.04 -8.71 36.09
N SER A 4 -3.84 -8.34 35.11
CA SER A 4 -3.55 -8.13 33.69
C SER A 4 -2.69 -6.89 33.45
N ASN A 5 -1.53 -7.08 32.85
CA ASN A 5 -0.85 -6.03 32.07
C ASN A 5 -1.52 -5.93 30.70
N ALA A 6 -2.56 -5.09 30.59
CA ALA A 6 -3.19 -4.77 29.33
C ALA A 6 -3.65 -3.31 29.34
N ALA A 7 -2.70 -2.38 29.20
CA ALA A 7 -3.02 -1.00 28.87
C ALA A 7 -1.78 -0.30 28.29
N LYS A 8 -1.76 -0.19 26.95
CA LYS A 8 -1.12 0.84 26.10
C LYS A 8 -0.84 0.23 24.72
N ARG A 9 -1.89 0.03 23.93
CA ARG A 9 -1.78 -0.09 22.47
C ARG A 9 -2.28 1.24 21.91
N THR A 10 -1.34 1.98 21.37
CA THR A 10 -1.44 3.35 20.84
C THR A 10 -2.47 3.45 19.71
N ASP A 11 -3.43 4.35 19.83
CA ASP A 11 -4.31 4.80 18.76
C ASP A 11 -3.53 5.69 17.77
N ILE A 12 -2.95 5.05 16.76
CA ILE A 12 -2.12 5.73 15.74
C ILE A 12 -2.95 6.74 14.93
N VAL A 13 -4.24 6.48 14.69
CA VAL A 13 -5.13 7.44 13.99
C VAL A 13 -5.47 8.64 14.87
N SER A 14 -5.73 8.45 16.17
CA SER A 14 -6.04 9.56 17.09
C SER A 14 -4.83 10.47 17.35
N THR A 15 -3.61 9.95 17.17
CA THR A 15 -2.37 10.73 17.33
C THR A 15 -2.07 11.54 16.07
N PHE A 16 -2.63 11.15 14.91
CA PHE A 16 -2.47 11.86 13.63
C PHE A 16 -3.64 12.79 13.29
N VAL A 17 -4.82 12.49 13.86
CA VAL A 17 -6.08 13.17 13.55
C VAL A 17 -6.84 13.41 14.85
N GLY A 18 -6.96 14.69 15.23
CA GLY A 18 -7.59 15.12 16.49
C GLY A 18 -8.99 14.52 16.68
N SER A 19 -9.23 13.97 17.87
CA SER A 19 -10.43 13.22 18.23
C SER A 19 -11.69 14.08 18.24
N SER A 20 -12.77 13.60 17.62
CA SER A 20 -14.14 13.89 18.06
C SER A 20 -15.04 12.69 17.73
N ILE A 21 -15.48 11.97 18.76
CA ILE A 21 -16.36 10.81 18.65
C ILE A 21 -17.79 11.32 18.71
N SER A 22 -18.53 11.23 17.61
CA SER A 22 -19.99 11.42 17.59
C SER A 22 -20.67 10.14 17.11
N ARG A 23 -21.46 9.53 17.99
CA ARG A 23 -22.26 8.34 17.70
C ARG A 23 -23.53 8.76 16.94
N THR A 24 -23.67 8.34 15.68
CA THR A 24 -24.92 8.54 14.92
C THR A 24 -25.60 7.20 14.62
N ARG A 25 -26.92 7.17 14.83
CA ARG A 25 -27.79 5.99 14.71
C ARG A 25 -28.00 5.58 13.25
N VAL A 26 -28.00 4.26 13.03
CA VAL A 26 -28.22 3.59 11.74
C VAL A 26 -29.72 3.39 11.50
N THR A 27 -30.20 3.70 10.30
CA THR A 27 -31.55 3.32 9.81
C THR A 27 -31.48 2.59 8.46
N ARG A 28 -32.32 1.57 8.32
CA ARG A 28 -32.26 0.52 7.28
C ARG A 28 -33.34 0.76 6.23
N TYR A 29 -32.97 0.92 4.96
CA TYR A 29 -33.90 0.81 3.82
C TYR A 29 -33.22 0.15 2.62
N LEU A 30 -33.93 -0.76 1.97
CA LEU A 30 -33.49 -1.55 0.81
C LEU A 30 -34.11 -0.96 -0.46
N ARG A 31 -33.30 -0.66 -1.50
CA ARG A 31 -33.75 -0.69 -2.90
C ARG A 31 -32.60 -0.76 -3.92
N THR A 32 -32.94 -1.41 -5.02
CA THR A 32 -32.13 -1.96 -6.13
C THR A 32 -31.42 -0.94 -7.03
N PRO A 33 -30.33 -1.32 -7.74
CA PRO A 33 -29.52 -0.40 -8.54
C PRO A 33 -29.99 -0.26 -10.00
N ALA A 34 -29.76 0.93 -10.58
CA ALA A 34 -29.78 1.19 -12.02
C ALA A 34 -28.39 1.67 -12.49
N ARG A 35 -27.94 1.12 -13.62
CA ARG A 35 -26.59 1.21 -14.19
C ARG A 35 -26.52 2.36 -15.22
N CYS A 36 -25.43 3.10 -15.27
CA CYS A 36 -25.10 3.98 -16.41
C CYS A 36 -24.34 3.16 -17.47
N ARG A 37 -24.71 3.29 -18.75
CA ARG A 37 -24.15 2.54 -19.89
C ARG A 37 -23.61 3.51 -20.95
N GLU A 38 -22.51 3.08 -21.56
CA GLU A 38 -22.12 3.07 -23.00
C GLU A 38 -20.60 2.87 -23.08
N ALA A 39 -19.95 2.39 -24.14
CA ALA A 39 -20.01 1.14 -24.90
C ALA A 39 -18.56 0.90 -25.44
N VAL A 40 -18.14 -0.35 -25.59
CA VAL A 40 -16.75 -0.75 -25.97
C VAL A 40 -16.68 -1.11 -27.46
N PRO A 41 -15.51 -0.93 -28.13
CA PRO A 41 -15.09 -1.85 -29.18
C PRO A 41 -13.80 -2.61 -28.80
N LYS A 42 -13.77 -3.92 -29.11
CA LYS A 42 -12.65 -4.85 -28.93
C LYS A 42 -11.63 -4.73 -30.08
N PRO A 43 -10.41 -5.25 -29.89
CA PRO A 43 -9.82 -6.10 -30.94
C PRO A 43 -9.23 -7.42 -30.43
N ASN A 44 -8.87 -8.24 -31.43
CA ASN A 44 -8.68 -9.69 -31.44
C ASN A 44 -7.39 -10.23 -30.81
N LEU A 45 -7.47 -11.53 -30.53
CA LEU A 45 -6.44 -12.46 -30.07
C LEU A 45 -5.61 -12.99 -31.25
N GLU A 46 -4.28 -12.93 -31.16
CA GLU A 46 -3.35 -13.86 -31.83
C GLU A 46 -2.12 -14.12 -30.93
N SER A 47 -1.49 -15.26 -31.18
CA SER A 47 -0.77 -16.12 -30.24
C SER A 47 0.77 -16.12 -30.39
N GLN A 48 1.42 -16.80 -29.42
CA GLN A 48 2.74 -17.48 -29.47
C GLN A 48 3.99 -16.70 -29.02
N GLY A 49 4.81 -17.38 -28.21
CA GLY A 49 6.20 -17.01 -27.89
C GLY A 49 6.65 -17.41 -26.49
N MET A 50 6.85 -18.70 -26.25
CA MET A 50 7.51 -19.24 -25.06
C MET A 50 9.02 -19.15 -25.27
N ASP A 51 9.75 -18.37 -24.47
CA ASP A 51 11.22 -18.39 -24.48
C ASP A 51 11.77 -18.85 -23.13
N LYS A 52 12.69 -19.81 -23.19
CA LYS A 52 13.32 -20.50 -22.07
C LYS A 52 14.70 -19.87 -21.86
N GLY A 53 14.84 -19.03 -20.84
CA GLY A 53 16.15 -18.61 -20.34
C GLY A 53 16.69 -19.66 -19.37
N ALA A 54 17.59 -20.51 -19.83
CA ALA A 54 18.39 -21.39 -18.97
C ALA A 54 19.62 -20.62 -18.47
N ASP A 55 19.82 -20.59 -17.16
CA ASP A 55 21.05 -20.08 -16.54
C ASP A 55 22.23 -21.01 -16.90
N ALA A 56 23.20 -20.47 -17.62
CA ALA A 56 24.51 -21.09 -17.82
C ALA A 56 25.42 -20.70 -16.65
N ALA A 57 25.90 -21.69 -15.90
CA ALA A 57 26.94 -21.52 -14.91
C ALA A 57 28.31 -21.60 -15.59
N ASP A 58 29.05 -20.49 -15.63
CA ASP A 58 30.43 -20.51 -16.11
C ASP A 58 31.38 -21.06 -15.03
N ALA A 59 32.13 -22.08 -15.43
CA ALA A 59 33.16 -22.74 -14.65
C ALA A 59 34.42 -21.87 -14.60
N ASN A 60 34.46 -20.90 -13.67
CA ASN A 60 35.70 -20.32 -13.15
C ASN A 60 35.38 -19.62 -11.83
N GLY A 61 35.65 -20.30 -10.72
CA GLY A 61 35.32 -19.92 -9.34
C GLY A 61 35.88 -18.57 -8.89
N THR A 62 35.27 -17.49 -9.35
CA THR A 62 35.45 -16.13 -8.86
C THR A 62 34.16 -15.74 -8.15
N TYR A 63 34.25 -15.65 -6.82
CA TYR A 63 33.22 -15.06 -5.98
C TYR A 63 33.18 -13.56 -6.31
N GLU A 64 32.35 -13.20 -7.28
CA GLU A 64 31.94 -11.80 -7.46
C GLU A 64 31.16 -11.40 -6.21
N ARG A 65 31.80 -10.59 -5.36
CA ARG A 65 31.12 -9.83 -4.31
C ARG A 65 30.14 -8.89 -5.00
N ARG A 66 28.94 -9.38 -5.27
CA ARG A 66 27.78 -8.50 -5.39
C ARG A 66 27.64 -7.81 -4.05
N PHE A 67 28.04 -6.56 -3.97
CA PHE A 67 27.53 -5.63 -2.98
C PHE A 67 26.12 -5.24 -3.43
N PRO A 68 25.01 -5.71 -2.81
CA PRO A 68 23.79 -4.93 -2.85
C PRO A 68 23.85 -3.90 -1.71
N LEU A 69 22.79 -3.12 -1.54
CA LEU A 69 22.59 -2.05 -0.55
C LEU A 69 22.91 -0.64 -1.04
N SER A 70 22.43 -0.30 -2.24
CA SER A 70 21.75 0.99 -2.37
C SER A 70 20.51 0.94 -1.47
N LEU A 71 20.50 1.72 -0.38
CA LEU A 71 19.31 1.92 0.45
C LEU A 71 18.18 2.46 -0.43
N PRO A 72 16.96 1.92 -0.35
CA PRO A 72 15.86 2.48 -1.11
C PRO A 72 15.48 3.85 -0.56
N LEU A 73 15.57 4.84 -1.43
CA LEU A 73 15.02 6.17 -1.18
C LEU A 73 13.51 6.02 -0.99
N TYR A 74 13.02 6.33 0.21
CA TYR A 74 11.59 6.48 0.41
C TYR A 74 11.11 7.79 -0.24
N PRO A 75 9.93 7.79 -0.87
CA PRO A 75 9.09 6.62 -1.12
C PRO A 75 9.67 5.73 -2.25
N GLU A 76 9.66 4.41 -2.02
CA GLU A 76 9.93 3.42 -3.06
C GLU A 76 9.02 3.70 -4.28
N PRO A 77 9.56 3.97 -5.49
CA PRO A 77 8.77 4.41 -6.65
C PRO A 77 7.64 3.46 -7.05
N ARG A 78 7.71 2.18 -6.63
CA ARG A 78 6.69 1.17 -6.91
C ARG A 78 5.43 1.29 -6.05
N LEU A 79 5.47 2.08 -4.98
CA LEU A 79 4.38 2.21 -4.02
C LEU A 79 3.54 3.46 -4.21
N VAL A 80 3.92 4.35 -5.14
CA VAL A 80 3.20 5.58 -5.45
C VAL A 80 2.81 5.58 -6.92
N THR A 81 1.58 5.98 -7.22
CA THR A 81 1.10 6.18 -8.59
C THR A 81 0.43 7.52 -8.70
N PHE A 82 0.81 8.29 -9.72
CA PHE A 82 0.31 9.63 -9.97
C PHE A 82 -0.63 9.63 -11.17
N GLU A 83 -1.71 10.41 -11.04
CA GLU A 83 -2.74 10.62 -12.07
C GLU A 83 -3.24 9.33 -12.76
N PRO A 84 -3.58 8.25 -12.02
CA PRO A 84 -4.13 7.06 -12.66
C PRO A 84 -5.49 7.36 -13.29
N ALA A 85 -5.70 6.87 -14.52
CA ALA A 85 -6.97 7.00 -15.22
C ALA A 85 -8.09 6.25 -14.46
N VAL A 86 -9.27 6.87 -14.37
CA VAL A 86 -10.47 6.28 -13.73
C VAL A 86 -11.38 5.70 -14.83
N PRO A 87 -11.86 4.44 -14.71
CA PRO A 87 -11.69 3.53 -13.59
C PRO A 87 -10.27 2.98 -13.48
N MET A 88 -9.74 2.95 -12.25
CA MET A 88 -8.41 2.40 -11.97
C MET A 88 -8.48 1.03 -11.30
N ASP A 89 -7.47 0.22 -11.56
CA ASP A 89 -7.24 -1.10 -10.96
C ASP A 89 -5.75 -1.22 -10.61
N GLN A 90 -5.41 -0.80 -9.39
CA GLN A 90 -4.02 -0.68 -8.92
C GLN A 90 -3.65 -1.90 -8.07
N PRO A 91 -2.58 -2.64 -8.43
CA PRO A 91 -2.05 -3.68 -7.56
C PRO A 91 -1.59 -3.11 -6.21
N LEU A 92 -1.86 -3.84 -5.14
CA LEU A 92 -1.39 -3.57 -3.79
C LEU A 92 -0.42 -4.65 -3.36
N GLU A 93 0.55 -4.28 -2.54
CA GLU A 93 1.30 -5.29 -1.79
C GLU A 93 0.42 -5.92 -0.70
N ARG A 94 0.95 -6.98 -0.08
CA ARG A 94 0.25 -7.68 1.00
C ARG A 94 -0.06 -6.71 2.14
N LEU A 95 -1.34 -6.57 2.45
CA LEU A 95 -1.78 -5.78 3.60
C LEU A 95 -1.43 -6.49 4.91
N VAL A 96 -0.91 -5.73 5.87
CA VAL A 96 -0.65 -6.16 7.24
C VAL A 96 -1.16 -5.09 8.22
N PRO A 97 -1.39 -5.41 9.50
CA PRO A 97 -1.75 -4.38 10.47
C PRO A 97 -0.71 -3.25 10.51
N GLY A 98 -1.19 -2.02 10.43
CA GLY A 98 -0.38 -0.81 10.31
C GLY A 98 -0.22 -0.29 8.88
N THR A 99 -0.51 -1.08 7.85
CA THR A 99 -0.46 -0.62 6.44
C THR A 99 -1.42 0.56 6.24
N ILE A 100 -0.96 1.60 5.55
CA ILE A 100 -1.75 2.79 5.22
C ILE A 100 -1.86 2.91 3.70
N ILE A 101 -3.08 3.09 3.20
CA ILE A 101 -3.35 3.44 1.80
C ILE A 101 -3.85 4.88 1.77
N GLU A 102 -3.10 5.77 1.14
CA GLU A 102 -3.43 7.18 0.97
C GLU A 102 -3.81 7.50 -0.47
N LEU A 103 -4.82 8.34 -0.62
CA LEU A 103 -5.42 8.73 -1.89
C LEU A 103 -5.65 10.22 -1.89
N THR A 104 -5.25 10.90 -2.96
CA THR A 104 -5.68 12.27 -3.22
C THR A 104 -6.38 12.32 -4.57
N GLY A 105 -7.44 13.10 -4.66
CA GLY A 105 -8.19 13.24 -5.89
C GLY A 105 -9.09 14.47 -5.89
N HIS A 106 -9.94 14.56 -6.91
CA HIS A 106 -10.92 15.63 -7.05
C HIS A 106 -12.28 15.07 -7.41
N VAL A 107 -13.31 15.53 -6.70
CA VAL A 107 -14.70 15.16 -6.97
C VAL A 107 -15.22 15.99 -8.15
N LEU A 108 -15.80 15.36 -9.17
CA LEU A 108 -16.35 16.08 -10.31
C LEU A 108 -17.50 17.03 -9.91
N SER A 109 -17.81 18.03 -10.75
CA SER A 109 -18.73 19.12 -10.40
C SER A 109 -20.21 18.72 -10.26
N SER A 110 -20.62 17.60 -10.84
CA SER A 110 -22.00 17.07 -10.74
C SER A 110 -21.97 15.56 -10.43
N PRO A 111 -21.43 15.16 -9.26
CA PRO A 111 -21.18 13.76 -8.97
C PRO A 111 -22.48 13.07 -8.55
N LYS A 112 -22.72 11.84 -9.04
CA LYS A 112 -23.73 10.97 -8.42
C LYS A 112 -23.11 10.17 -7.29
N ARG A 113 -22.03 9.45 -7.61
CA ARG A 113 -21.28 8.63 -6.67
C ARG A 113 -19.88 8.35 -7.18
N PHE A 114 -18.97 8.06 -6.26
CA PHE A 114 -17.75 7.31 -6.56
C PHE A 114 -17.54 6.24 -5.49
N HIS A 115 -16.62 5.32 -5.75
CA HIS A 115 -16.31 4.29 -4.79
C HIS A 115 -14.84 3.92 -4.75
N ILE A 116 -14.42 3.45 -3.58
CA ILE A 116 -13.09 2.92 -3.28
C ILE A 116 -13.27 1.47 -2.84
N ASN A 117 -12.64 0.54 -3.54
CA ASN A 117 -12.77 -0.89 -3.30
C ASN A 117 -11.41 -1.53 -3.01
N LEU A 118 -11.31 -2.26 -1.91
CA LEU A 118 -10.24 -3.22 -1.67
C LEU A 118 -10.68 -4.60 -2.15
N VAL A 119 -10.08 -5.05 -3.25
CA VAL A 119 -10.45 -6.27 -3.98
C VAL A 119 -9.46 -7.38 -3.68
N THR A 120 -10.01 -8.56 -3.41
CA THR A 120 -9.24 -9.77 -3.11
C THR A 120 -8.82 -10.52 -4.38
N GLY A 121 -7.88 -11.46 -4.23
CA GLY A 121 -7.45 -12.32 -5.34
C GLY A 121 -8.57 -13.18 -5.97
N SER A 122 -9.65 -13.48 -5.22
CA SER A 122 -10.84 -14.17 -5.76
C SER A 122 -11.76 -13.25 -6.56
N GLY A 123 -11.56 -11.93 -6.51
CA GLY A 123 -12.45 -10.93 -7.07
C GLY A 123 -13.53 -10.42 -6.10
N ASP A 124 -13.60 -10.96 -4.88
CA ASP A 124 -14.47 -10.43 -3.82
C ASP A 124 -13.99 -9.05 -3.34
N ILE A 125 -14.89 -8.24 -2.78
CA ILE A 125 -14.57 -6.90 -2.26
C ILE A 125 -14.56 -6.96 -0.74
N ALA A 126 -13.39 -6.89 -0.13
CA ALA A 126 -13.22 -6.90 1.33
C ALA A 126 -13.79 -5.63 1.98
N LEU A 127 -13.53 -4.48 1.36
CA LEU A 127 -14.04 -3.17 1.78
C LEU A 127 -14.51 -2.40 0.56
N HIS A 128 -15.80 -2.09 0.52
CA HIS A 128 -16.43 -1.18 -0.43
C HIS A 128 -16.80 0.10 0.29
N ILE A 129 -16.28 1.24 -0.15
CA ILE A 129 -16.66 2.57 0.32
C ILE A 129 -17.37 3.26 -0.84
N SER A 130 -18.66 3.57 -0.70
CA SER A 130 -19.43 4.29 -1.71
C SER A 130 -19.86 5.64 -1.17
N VAL A 131 -19.29 6.71 -1.70
CA VAL A 131 -19.71 8.09 -1.42
C VAL A 131 -20.85 8.43 -2.37
N ARG A 132 -22.05 8.66 -1.85
CA ARG A 132 -23.30 8.83 -2.60
C ARG A 132 -23.83 10.26 -2.42
N PHE A 133 -23.55 11.12 -3.39
CA PHE A 133 -23.98 12.54 -3.35
C PHE A 133 -25.47 12.72 -3.60
N ASP A 134 -26.08 11.79 -4.35
CA ASP A 134 -27.51 11.77 -4.64
C ASP A 134 -28.38 11.49 -3.40
N VAL A 135 -27.84 10.76 -2.42
CA VAL A 135 -28.52 10.46 -1.15
C VAL A 135 -27.94 11.26 0.02
N GLY A 136 -26.69 11.72 -0.08
CA GLY A 136 -26.02 12.48 0.98
C GLY A 136 -25.35 11.62 2.04
N ASN A 137 -24.92 10.39 1.70
CA ASN A 137 -24.33 9.47 2.65
C ASN A 137 -23.14 8.68 2.11
N VAL A 138 -22.42 8.01 3.01
CA VAL A 138 -21.39 7.03 2.67
C VAL A 138 -21.84 5.66 3.12
N VAL A 139 -21.66 4.68 2.24
CA VAL A 139 -21.95 3.27 2.51
C VAL A 139 -20.67 2.46 2.54
N PHE A 140 -20.56 1.62 3.57
CA PHE A 140 -19.54 0.60 3.73
C PHE A 140 -20.16 -0.77 3.58
N ASN A 141 -19.51 -1.66 2.81
CA ASN A 141 -19.97 -3.03 2.66
C ASN A 141 -18.85 -4.00 2.23
N THR A 142 -19.17 -5.27 2.18
CA THR A 142 -18.36 -6.36 1.62
C THR A 142 -19.17 -7.05 0.52
N LEU A 143 -18.52 -7.39 -0.59
CA LEU A 143 -19.07 -8.27 -1.62
C LEU A 143 -18.40 -9.63 -1.46
N ARG A 144 -19.17 -10.68 -1.19
CA ARG A 144 -18.67 -12.05 -1.05
C ARG A 144 -19.43 -12.98 -1.98
N ASN A 145 -18.72 -13.75 -2.79
CA ASN A 145 -19.28 -14.72 -3.73
C ASN A 145 -20.37 -14.07 -4.63
N GLY A 146 -20.11 -12.85 -5.10
CA GLY A 146 -21.01 -12.09 -5.96
C GLY A 146 -22.25 -11.50 -5.27
N SER A 147 -22.38 -11.62 -3.95
CA SER A 147 -23.50 -11.04 -3.18
C SER A 147 -23.01 -9.98 -2.20
N TRP A 148 -23.73 -8.86 -2.13
CA TRP A 148 -23.47 -7.82 -1.15
C TRP A 148 -23.96 -8.28 0.23
N GLU A 149 -23.15 -8.05 1.25
CA GLU A 149 -23.54 -8.27 2.64
C GLU A 149 -24.34 -7.07 3.19
N ASP A 150 -24.51 -6.98 4.51
CA ASP A 150 -25.26 -5.88 5.14
C ASP A 150 -24.55 -4.53 5.03
N GLU A 151 -25.23 -3.52 4.49
CA GLU A 151 -24.71 -2.14 4.37
C GLU A 151 -24.59 -1.44 5.74
N GLU A 152 -23.42 -0.90 6.04
CA GLU A 152 -23.19 0.08 7.12
C GLU A 152 -23.22 1.50 6.50
N ARG A 153 -23.94 2.43 7.13
CA ARG A 153 -24.18 3.77 6.55
C ARG A 153 -23.80 4.87 7.52
N VAL A 154 -23.21 5.92 6.98
CA VAL A 154 -22.94 7.17 7.68
C VAL A 154 -23.66 8.28 6.94
N GLU A 155 -24.67 8.89 7.58
CA GLU A 155 -25.55 9.93 7.00
C GLU A 155 -24.85 11.31 6.96
N SER A 156 -23.68 11.35 6.34
CA SER A 156 -22.90 12.56 6.10
C SER A 156 -21.93 12.33 4.95
N LEU A 157 -21.56 13.39 4.23
CA LEU A 157 -20.53 13.35 3.19
C LEU A 157 -19.19 13.89 3.74
N PRO A 158 -18.08 13.14 3.61
CA PRO A 158 -16.77 13.58 4.06
C PRO A 158 -16.05 14.51 3.07
N VAL A 159 -16.60 14.66 1.87
CA VAL A 159 -16.01 15.37 0.74
C VAL A 159 -17.05 16.22 0.03
N GLN A 160 -16.61 17.24 -0.71
CA GLN A 160 -17.48 18.20 -1.38
C GLN A 160 -17.38 18.08 -2.91
N GLN A 161 -18.51 18.29 -3.60
CA GLN A 161 -18.55 18.35 -5.07
C GLN A 161 -17.63 19.45 -5.62
N GLY A 162 -16.90 19.16 -6.70
CA GLY A 162 -15.98 20.13 -7.32
C GLY A 162 -14.76 20.52 -6.47
N HIS A 163 -14.41 19.70 -5.46
CA HIS A 163 -13.28 19.97 -4.57
C HIS A 163 -12.30 18.80 -4.54
N ASN A 164 -11.05 19.14 -4.22
CA ASN A 164 -10.03 18.16 -3.90
C ASN A 164 -10.36 17.46 -2.57
N PHE A 165 -9.93 16.23 -2.45
CA PHE A 165 -10.01 15.48 -1.20
C PHE A 165 -8.78 14.61 -0.99
N GLU A 166 -8.58 14.25 0.27
CA GLU A 166 -7.67 13.20 0.72
C GLU A 166 -8.50 12.09 1.36
N ALA A 167 -8.17 10.84 1.08
CA ALA A 167 -8.72 9.68 1.77
C ALA A 167 -7.58 8.79 2.26
N MET A 168 -7.73 8.25 3.47
CA MET A 168 -6.77 7.36 4.08
C MET A 168 -7.49 6.12 4.63
N ILE A 169 -6.94 4.95 4.33
CA ILE A 169 -7.39 3.66 4.87
C ILE A 169 -6.23 3.06 5.67
N LEU A 170 -6.38 2.99 7.00
CA LEU A 170 -5.48 2.25 7.87
C LEU A 170 -6.00 0.83 8.06
N VAL A 171 -5.14 -0.15 7.82
CA VAL A 171 -5.41 -1.56 8.13
C VAL A 171 -5.04 -1.81 9.60
N GLU A 172 -6.00 -2.20 10.42
CA GLU A 172 -5.77 -2.69 11.78
C GLU A 172 -6.04 -4.19 11.87
N GLU A 173 -5.75 -4.80 13.02
CA GLU A 173 -5.95 -6.23 13.26
C GLU A 173 -7.44 -6.63 13.20
N MET A 174 -8.34 -5.75 13.66
CA MET A 174 -9.77 -6.04 13.81
C MET A 174 -10.66 -5.39 12.74
N GLY A 175 -10.13 -4.42 11.98
CA GLY A 175 -10.88 -3.68 10.98
C GLY A 175 -10.04 -2.70 10.20
N TYR A 176 -10.72 -1.88 9.41
CA TYR A 176 -10.16 -0.74 8.72
C TYR A 176 -10.59 0.54 9.44
N LYS A 177 -9.68 1.50 9.61
CA LYS A 177 -10.02 2.88 9.96
C LYS A 177 -9.95 3.74 8.72
N VAL A 178 -11.02 4.48 8.46
CA VAL A 178 -11.15 5.34 7.27
C VAL A 178 -11.19 6.79 7.72
N ALA A 179 -10.39 7.61 7.07
CA ALA A 179 -10.34 9.05 7.26
C ALA A 179 -10.44 9.78 5.93
N PHE A 180 -10.99 10.98 5.96
CA PHE A 180 -11.03 11.90 4.83
C PHE A 180 -10.57 13.28 5.27
N ASN A 181 -9.76 13.96 4.45
CA ASN A 181 -9.25 15.30 4.73
C ASN A 181 -8.66 15.43 6.13
N GLN A 182 -7.81 14.47 6.51
CA GLN A 182 -7.21 14.36 7.85
C GLN A 182 -8.21 14.29 9.01
N HIS A 183 -9.47 13.91 8.77
CA HIS A 183 -10.49 13.70 9.80
C HIS A 183 -10.96 12.24 9.80
N HIS A 184 -10.95 11.61 10.98
CA HIS A 184 -11.47 10.26 11.13
C HIS A 184 -12.96 10.25 10.78
N PHE A 185 -13.35 9.28 9.97
CA PHE A 185 -14.70 9.21 9.41
C PHE A 185 -15.46 7.97 9.87
N ALA A 186 -14.85 6.78 9.77
CA ALA A 186 -15.50 5.53 10.18
C ALA A 186 -14.50 4.41 10.51
N ASP A 187 -14.94 3.48 11.36
CA ASP A 187 -14.32 2.17 11.56
C ASP A 187 -15.18 1.11 10.87
N PHE A 188 -14.57 0.22 10.08
CA PHE A 188 -15.26 -0.91 9.45
C PHE A 188 -14.61 -2.23 9.86
N LYS A 189 -15.37 -3.12 10.49
CA LYS A 189 -14.83 -4.42 10.95
C LYS A 189 -14.52 -5.34 9.78
N HIS A 190 -13.43 -6.09 9.88
CA HIS A 190 -13.07 -7.07 8.85
C HIS A 190 -14.16 -8.13 8.72
N ARG A 191 -14.70 -8.29 7.51
CA ARG A 191 -15.59 -9.40 7.13
C ARG A 191 -14.87 -10.44 6.26
N LEU A 192 -13.87 -9.99 5.51
CA LEU A 192 -12.87 -10.80 4.81
C LEU A 192 -11.49 -10.50 5.37
N LEU A 193 -10.55 -11.44 5.22
CA LEU A 193 -9.18 -11.23 5.68
C LEU A 193 -8.51 -10.14 4.84
N TYR A 194 -7.98 -9.10 5.49
CA TYR A 194 -7.20 -8.06 4.80
C TYR A 194 -6.01 -8.64 4.01
N SER A 195 -5.44 -9.76 4.47
CA SER A 195 -4.31 -10.42 3.81
C SER A 195 -4.62 -11.05 2.46
N THR A 196 -5.90 -11.16 2.07
CA THR A 196 -6.32 -11.66 0.76
C THR A 196 -6.57 -10.54 -0.24
N VAL A 197 -6.48 -9.26 0.18
CA VAL A 197 -6.59 -8.09 -0.70
C VAL A 197 -5.35 -8.00 -1.57
N GLU A 198 -5.56 -7.78 -2.86
CA GLU A 198 -4.48 -7.67 -3.86
C GLU A 198 -4.57 -6.38 -4.67
N LYS A 199 -5.72 -5.71 -4.72
CA LYS A 199 -5.93 -4.56 -5.60
C LYS A 199 -6.81 -3.48 -4.96
N LEU A 200 -6.49 -2.23 -5.28
CA LEU A 200 -7.33 -1.07 -5.05
C LEU A 200 -8.04 -0.72 -6.37
N LYS A 201 -9.37 -0.63 -6.33
CA LYS A 201 -10.15 -0.11 -7.46
C LYS A 201 -10.88 1.17 -7.09
N MET A 202 -10.87 2.13 -8.00
CA MET A 202 -11.68 3.34 -7.89
C MET A 202 -12.40 3.60 -9.20
N ASP A 203 -13.68 3.97 -9.10
CA ASP A 203 -14.56 4.26 -10.23
C ASP A 203 -15.68 5.23 -9.80
N GLY A 204 -16.34 5.85 -10.79
CA GLY A 204 -17.41 6.83 -10.62
C GLY A 204 -16.94 8.27 -10.86
N CYS A 205 -17.65 9.23 -10.26
CA CYS A 205 -17.50 10.66 -10.54
C CYS A 205 -16.31 11.30 -9.79
N VAL A 206 -15.09 10.84 -10.06
CA VAL A 206 -13.86 11.26 -9.39
C VAL A 206 -12.66 11.24 -10.33
N THR A 207 -11.69 12.13 -10.14
CA THR A 207 -10.32 12.00 -10.67
C THR A 207 -9.38 11.65 -9.53
N VAL A 208 -8.37 10.84 -9.81
CA VAL A 208 -7.38 10.44 -8.81
C VAL A 208 -6.06 11.07 -9.19
N HIS A 209 -5.48 11.86 -8.28
CA HIS A 209 -4.19 12.52 -8.49
C HIS A 209 -3.03 11.67 -7.99
N ARG A 210 -3.24 10.93 -6.90
CA ARG A 210 -2.20 10.12 -6.27
C ARG A 210 -2.78 8.96 -5.48
N VAL A 211 -2.14 7.81 -5.59
CA VAL A 211 -2.30 6.66 -4.72
C VAL A 211 -0.95 6.33 -4.12
N GLU A 212 -0.88 6.16 -2.81
CA GLU A 212 0.32 5.71 -2.12
C GLU A 212 0.00 4.57 -1.15
N HIS A 213 0.79 3.51 -1.24
CA HIS A 213 0.80 2.41 -0.30
C HIS A 213 1.98 2.58 0.67
N LYS A 214 1.70 2.91 1.93
CA LYS A 214 2.72 3.03 2.96
C LYS A 214 2.78 1.76 3.80
N PRO A 215 3.98 1.19 4.03
CA PRO A 215 4.12 0.08 4.97
C PRO A 215 3.82 0.56 6.41
N PRO A 216 3.61 -0.39 7.37
CA PRO A 216 3.39 -0.04 8.76
C PRO A 216 4.44 0.90 9.35
N LEU A 217 4.00 1.94 10.05
CA LEU A 217 4.90 2.80 10.84
C LEU A 217 5.70 1.92 11.81
N GLY A 218 7.02 1.83 11.59
CA GLY A 218 7.93 1.00 12.39
C GLY A 218 8.57 -0.18 11.66
N SER A 219 8.23 -0.46 10.39
CA SER A 219 9.06 -1.31 9.53
C SER A 219 10.33 -0.56 9.12
N LEU A 220 11.28 -0.54 10.05
CA LEU A 220 12.66 -0.04 9.98
C LEU A 220 13.20 0.21 8.56
N LEU A 221 13.54 1.48 8.28
CA LEU A 221 14.82 1.78 7.65
C LEU A 221 15.90 1.08 8.49
N PRO A 222 16.86 0.34 7.90
CA PRO A 222 17.98 -0.14 8.69
C PRO A 222 18.65 1.06 9.37
N PRO A 223 19.08 0.95 10.64
CA PRO A 223 19.79 2.02 11.30
C PRO A 223 20.98 2.40 10.41
N MET A 224 21.08 3.68 10.06
CA MET A 224 22.27 4.22 9.40
C MET A 224 23.48 3.87 10.26
N GLU A 225 24.21 2.82 9.92
CA GLU A 225 25.59 2.70 10.39
C GLU A 225 26.32 3.90 9.82
N GLY A 226 26.78 4.79 10.71
CA GLY A 226 27.57 5.96 10.34
C GLY A 226 28.80 5.56 9.50
N PRO A 227 29.46 6.54 8.86
CA PRO A 227 30.54 6.26 7.92
C PRO A 227 31.63 5.42 8.60
N GLN A 228 31.70 4.14 8.22
CA GLN A 228 32.79 3.24 8.59
C GLN A 228 34.09 3.86 8.02
N PRO A 229 35.18 3.95 8.80
CA PRO A 229 36.46 4.40 8.28
C PRO A 229 36.83 3.49 7.10
N MET A 230 37.06 4.09 5.93
CA MET A 230 37.52 3.38 4.74
C MET A 230 38.73 2.52 5.12
N ALA A 231 38.58 1.21 5.02
CA ALA A 231 39.72 0.30 5.13
C ALA A 231 40.71 0.66 4.01
N MET A 232 41.89 1.13 4.40
CA MET A 232 43.00 1.43 3.49
C MET A 232 43.25 0.21 2.59
N ALA A 233 43.23 0.44 1.27
CA ALA A 233 43.59 -0.58 0.30
C ALA A 233 45.01 -1.08 0.56
N ASN A 234 45.18 -2.40 0.54
CA ASN A 234 46.47 -3.05 0.72
C ASN A 234 47.48 -2.51 -0.33
N GLU A 235 48.58 -1.92 0.13
CA GLU A 235 49.73 -1.68 -0.74
C GLU A 235 50.33 -3.03 -1.18
N PRO A 236 50.71 -3.20 -2.46
CA PRO A 236 51.44 -4.40 -2.88
C PRO A 236 52.84 -4.39 -2.27
N THR A 237 53.12 -5.35 -1.39
CA THR A 237 54.45 -5.61 -0.85
C THR A 237 55.42 -5.94 -1.99
N ILE A 238 56.35 -5.03 -2.29
CA ILE A 238 57.49 -5.30 -3.15
C ILE A 238 58.43 -6.27 -2.40
N VAL A 239 58.50 -7.51 -2.87
CA VAL A 239 59.45 -8.51 -2.39
C VAL A 239 60.83 -8.17 -2.95
N TYR A 240 61.72 -7.62 -2.13
CA TYR A 240 63.13 -7.50 -2.48
C TYR A 240 63.83 -8.85 -2.27
N ASN A 241 64.21 -9.51 -3.37
CA ASN A 241 65.09 -10.67 -3.37
C ASN A 241 66.48 -10.28 -2.81
N ARG A 242 66.75 -10.63 -1.54
CA ARG A 242 68.10 -10.52 -0.99
C ARG A 242 69.00 -11.56 -1.66
N HIS A 243 69.88 -11.07 -2.51
CA HIS A 243 71.01 -11.81 -3.04
C HIS A 243 71.93 -12.24 -1.89
N THR A 244 72.33 -13.50 -1.94
CA THR A 244 73.38 -14.15 -1.16
C THR A 244 74.73 -13.46 -1.33
N VAL A 245 75.42 -13.17 -0.22
CA VAL A 245 76.88 -12.91 -0.18
C VAL A 245 77.44 -13.51 1.14
N PRO A 246 78.63 -14.15 1.14
CA PRO A 246 78.93 -15.27 2.04
C PRO A 246 79.62 -14.89 3.35
N ALA A 247 79.69 -15.89 4.24
CA ALA A 247 80.31 -15.84 5.56
C ALA A 247 81.85 -15.70 5.52
N HIS A 248 82.36 -14.78 6.34
CA HIS A 248 83.70 -14.80 6.94
C HIS A 248 83.54 -14.17 8.34
N ALA A 249 83.67 -14.91 9.44
CA ALA A 249 84.85 -15.52 10.06
C ALA A 249 85.65 -14.56 10.97
N ALA A 250 85.79 -14.99 12.23
CA ALA A 250 86.73 -14.55 13.27
C ALA A 250 86.42 -13.16 13.91
N ARG A 251 86.58 -12.96 15.22
CA ARG A 251 87.18 -13.76 16.30
C ARG A 251 86.67 -13.21 17.63
#